data_AF-A0A6A1QGZ4-F1
#
_entry.id   AF-A0A6A1QGZ4-F1
#
_cell.length_a   1.000
_cell.length_b   1.000
_cell.length_c   1.000
_cell.angle_alpha   90.00
_cell.angle_beta   90.00
_cell.angle_gamma   90.00
#
_symmetry.space_group_name_H-M   'P 1'
#
loop_
_entity.id
_entity.type
_entity.pdbx_description
1 polymer ?
#
loop_
_entity_poly.entity_id
_entity_poly.type
_entity_poly.pdbx_seq_one_letter_code
_entity_poly.pdbx_strand_id
1 'polypeptide(L)'
;MEKPHIVHFQYEVTEVKVSSWDAVLSSQSLFVEIPDGLLADGSKEGLLALLEFAEEKMNVNYVFIRFRKGREDRAPLLETFSFLGFEIVRPGHPCVPS
;
A
#
# COMPACT_ATOMS: atom_id res chain seq x y z
N MET A 1 -19.81 -1.36 -13.58
CA MET A 1 -18.55 -1.91 -13.07
C MET A 1 -17.45 -0.98 -13.52
N GLU A 2 -16.92 -0.14 -12.64
CA GLU A 2 -15.74 0.67 -12.97
C GLU A 2 -14.55 -0.25 -13.20
N LYS A 3 -13.75 0.05 -14.23
CA LYS A 3 -12.53 -0.73 -14.51
C LYS A 3 -11.47 -0.38 -13.46
N PRO A 4 -10.76 -1.36 -12.89
CA PRO A 4 -9.61 -1.08 -12.02
C PRO A 4 -8.54 -0.34 -12.83
N HIS A 5 -8.01 0.75 -12.27
CA HIS A 5 -6.91 1.51 -12.85
C HIS A 5 -5.63 1.12 -12.13
N ILE A 6 -4.64 0.62 -12.88
CA ILE A 6 -3.32 0.35 -12.33
C ILE A 6 -2.59 1.68 -12.21
N VAL A 7 -2.04 1.93 -11.02
CA VAL A 7 -1.26 3.11 -10.69
C VAL A 7 0.14 2.67 -10.31
N HIS A 8 1.13 3.31 -10.92
CA HIS A 8 2.54 3.09 -10.62
C HIS A 8 3.07 4.31 -9.88
N PHE A 9 3.49 4.12 -8.64
CA PHE A 9 4.12 5.16 -7.84
C PHE A 9 5.63 5.01 -7.91
N GLN A 10 6.31 6.13 -8.12
CA GLN A 10 7.77 6.21 -8.09
C GLN A 10 8.16 7.31 -7.12
N TYR A 11 8.96 6.93 -6.12
CA TYR A 11 9.46 7.84 -5.11
C TYR A 11 10.99 7.85 -5.15
N GLU A 12 11.58 9.01 -5.44
CA GLU A 12 13.02 9.21 -5.44
C GLU A 12 13.52 9.31 -3.99
N VAL A 13 14.07 8.21 -3.47
CA VAL A 13 14.63 8.14 -2.11
C VAL A 13 15.98 8.85 -2.06
N THR A 14 16.78 8.71 -3.12
CA THR A 14 18.05 9.43 -3.34
C THR A 14 18.21 9.66 -4.85
N GLU A 15 19.20 10.45 -5.28
CA GLU A 15 19.51 10.69 -6.70
C GLU A 15 19.70 9.41 -7.54
N VAL A 16 20.00 8.27 -6.91
CA VAL A 16 20.25 6.99 -7.59
C VAL A 16 19.29 5.87 -7.15
N LYS A 17 18.40 6.12 -6.19
CA LYS A 17 17.51 5.09 -5.62
C LYS A 17 16.06 5.53 -5.72
N VAL A 18 15.29 4.78 -6.50
CA VAL A 18 13.84 4.98 -6.65
C VAL A 18 13.12 3.80 -6.00
N SER A 19 12.18 4.09 -5.10
CA SER A 19 11.21 3.12 -4.61
C SER A 19 10.02 3.11 -5.57
N SER A 20 9.64 1.93 -6.06
CA SER A 20 8.49 1.77 -6.95
C SER A 20 7.41 0.92 -6.28
N TRP A 21 6.16 1.34 -6.43
CA TRP A 21 5.01 0.64 -5.85
C TRP A 21 3.88 0.52 -6.86
N ASP A 22 3.37 -0.69 -7.00
CA ASP A 22 2.18 -0.96 -7.80
C ASP A 22 0.94 -0.92 -6.90
N ALA A 23 -0.07 -0.20 -7.39
CA ALA A 23 -1.36 -0.14 -6.73
C ALA A 23 -2.50 -0.22 -7.74
N VAL A 24 -3.66 -0.63 -7.26
CA VAL A 24 -4.89 -0.63 -8.03
C VAL A 24 -5.85 0.38 -7.41
N LEU A 25 -6.27 1.36 -8.19
CA LEU A 25 -7.36 2.27 -7.82
C LEU A 25 -8.68 1.69 -8.32
N SER A 26 -9.61 1.47 -7.39
CA SER A 26 -10.96 1.02 -7.70
C SER A 26 -11.97 1.82 -6.89
N SER A 27 -12.88 2.50 -7.59
CA SER A 27 -13.83 3.46 -7.03
C SER A 27 -13.14 4.53 -6.17
N GLN A 28 -13.14 4.40 -4.84
CA GLN A 28 -12.50 5.34 -3.91
C GLN A 28 -11.52 4.62 -2.97
N SER A 29 -10.97 3.51 -3.44
CA SER A 29 -10.10 2.65 -2.65
C SER A 29 -8.83 2.34 -3.42
N LEU A 30 -7.70 2.55 -2.76
CA LEU A 30 -6.38 2.23 -3.29
C LEU A 30 -5.91 0.91 -2.68
N PHE A 31 -5.55 -0.06 -3.52
CA PHE A 31 -5.02 -1.36 -3.09
C PHE A 31 -3.54 -1.40 -3.42
N VAL A 32 -2.69 -1.32 -2.40
CA VAL A 32 -1.23 -1.33 -2.54
C VAL A 32 -0.71 -2.73 -2.26
N GLU A 33 0.07 -3.29 -3.20
CA GLU A 33 0.71 -4.58 -3.01
C GLU A 33 2.12 -4.40 -2.43
N ILE A 34 2.42 -5.10 -1.33
CA ILE A 34 3.75 -5.09 -0.74
C ILE A 34 4.57 -6.25 -1.34
N PRO A 35 5.66 -5.96 -2.06
CA PRO A 35 6.47 -6.98 -2.71
C PRO A 35 7.21 -7.87 -1.70
N ASP A 36 7.51 -9.11 -2.10
CA ASP A 36 8.27 -10.07 -1.28
C ASP A 36 9.74 -9.63 -1.13
N GLY A 37 10.26 -9.74 0.09
CA GLY A 37 11.52 -9.12 0.49
C GLY A 37 11.26 -7.83 1.27
N LEU A 38 12.06 -7.62 2.31
CA LEU A 38 11.87 -6.58 3.33
C LEU A 38 11.51 -5.21 2.73
N LEU A 39 10.70 -4.45 3.47
CA LEU A 39 10.71 -2.99 3.40
C LEU A 39 12.15 -2.49 3.62
N ALA A 40 12.97 -2.44 2.58
CA ALA A 40 14.35 -1.98 2.64
C ALA A 40 14.40 -0.53 3.14
N ASP A 41 15.52 -0.10 3.71
CA ASP A 41 15.71 1.29 4.15
C ASP A 41 15.42 2.25 2.96
N GLY A 42 14.44 3.15 3.11
CA GLY A 42 13.91 4.00 2.03
C GLY A 42 12.52 3.63 1.51
N SER A 43 12.07 2.39 1.74
CA SER A 43 10.72 1.95 1.37
C SER A 43 9.65 2.48 2.34
N LYS A 44 10.00 2.80 3.58
CA LYS A 44 9.09 3.39 4.57
C LYS A 44 8.71 4.81 4.19
N GLU A 45 9.71 5.60 3.81
CA GLU A 45 9.54 6.98 3.35
C GLU A 45 8.74 7.00 2.03
N GLY A 46 9.06 6.10 1.10
CA GLY A 46 8.29 5.96 -0.13
C GLY A 46 6.85 5.50 0.09
N LEU A 47 6.62 4.61 1.07
CA LEU A 47 5.28 4.19 1.46
C LEU A 47 4.51 5.34 2.12
N LEU A 48 5.13 6.10 3.02
CA LEU A 48 4.48 7.26 3.65
C LEU A 48 4.09 8.31 2.62
N ALA A 49 5.00 8.65 1.70
CA ALA A 49 4.74 9.58 0.61
C ALA A 49 3.61 9.08 -0.32
N LEU A 50 3.53 7.77 -0.56
CA LEU A 50 2.41 7.17 -1.29
C LEU A 50 1.09 7.38 -0.55
N LEU A 51 1.05 7.14 0.77
CA LEU A 51 -0.16 7.32 1.58
C LEU A 51 -0.62 8.78 1.60
N GLU A 52 0.30 9.71 1.79
CA GLU A 52 0.04 11.15 1.71
C GLU A 52 -0.51 11.55 0.33
N PHE A 53 0.09 11.04 -0.75
CA PHE A 53 -0.40 11.31 -2.10
C PHE A 53 -1.80 10.72 -2.34
N ALA A 54 -2.07 9.52 -1.82
CA ALA A 54 -3.36 8.88 -1.95
C ALA A 54 -4.46 9.72 -1.28
N GLU A 55 -4.19 10.22 -0.07
CA GLU A 55 -5.10 11.09 0.67
C GLU A 55 -5.27 12.46 0.01
N GLU A 56 -4.17 13.18 -0.23
CA GLU A 56 -4.24 14.57 -0.67
C GLU A 56 -4.57 14.75 -2.14
N LYS A 57 -4.01 13.90 -3.01
CA LYS A 57 -4.04 14.11 -4.48
C LYS A 57 -5.05 13.20 -5.15
N MET A 58 -5.19 11.96 -4.68
CA MET A 58 -6.14 11.00 -5.25
C MET A 58 -7.52 11.07 -4.58
N ASN A 59 -7.63 11.69 -3.40
CA ASN A 59 -8.87 11.81 -2.64
C ASN A 59 -9.57 10.45 -2.46
N VAL A 60 -8.78 9.42 -2.12
CA VAL A 60 -9.30 8.09 -1.79
C VAL A 60 -9.80 8.05 -0.35
N ASN A 61 -10.87 7.30 -0.11
CA ASN A 61 -11.44 7.15 1.24
C ASN A 61 -10.76 6.02 2.03
N TYR A 62 -10.21 5.03 1.32
CA TYR A 62 -9.63 3.84 1.92
C TYR A 62 -8.35 3.45 1.22
N VAL A 63 -7.35 3.06 2.01
CA VAL A 63 -6.14 2.40 1.51
C VAL A 63 -6.12 0.98 2.07
N PHE A 64 -5.97 0.00 1.20
CA PHE A 64 -5.83 -1.40 1.54
C PHE A 64 -4.42 -1.86 1.23
N ILE A 65 -3.77 -2.47 2.21
CA ILE A 65 -2.46 -3.07 2.04
C ILE A 65 -2.64 -4.57 1.83
N ARG A 66 -2.08 -5.11 0.74
CA ARG A 66 -2.09 -6.53 0.42
C ARG A 66 -0.67 -7.08 0.43
N PHE A 67 -0.47 -8.20 1.12
CA PHE A 67 0.76 -8.96 1.07
C PHE A 67 0.48 -10.45 1.24
N ARG A 68 1.43 -11.29 0.82
CA ARG A 68 1.27 -12.75 0.87
C ARG A 68 1.18 -13.25 2.32
N LYS A 69 0.18 -14.10 2.61
CA LYS A 69 -0.10 -14.60 3.98
C LYS A 69 1.07 -15.37 4.62
N GLY A 70 1.88 -16.06 3.81
CA GLY A 70 2.94 -16.97 4.25
C GLY A 70 4.32 -16.34 4.37
N ARG A 71 4.43 -15.02 4.44
CA ARG A 71 5.74 -14.35 4.58
C ARG A 71 6.29 -14.46 5.99
N GLU A 72 7.61 -14.59 6.08
CA GLU A 72 8.33 -14.64 7.36
C GLU A 72 8.32 -13.27 8.07
N ASP A 73 8.28 -12.16 7.32
CA ASP A 73 8.22 -10.78 7.82
C ASP A 73 6.77 -10.30 8.11
N ARG A 74 5.79 -11.21 8.16
CA ARG A 74 4.38 -10.86 8.40
C ARG A 74 4.16 -10.10 9.71
N ALA A 75 4.78 -10.55 10.81
CA ALA A 75 4.61 -9.91 12.12
C ALA A 75 5.13 -8.46 12.13
N PRO A 76 6.37 -8.17 11.73
CA PRO A 76 6.87 -6.79 11.68
C PRO A 76 6.13 -5.92 10.64
N LEU A 77 5.61 -6.48 9.56
CA LEU A 77 4.72 -5.75 8.64
C LEU A 77 3.44 -5.31 9.35
N LEU A 78 2.73 -6.23 10.01
CA LEU A 78 1.51 -5.90 10.75
C LEU A 78 1.76 -4.84 11.82
N GLU A 79 2.86 -4.94 12.55
CA GLU A 79 3.26 -3.95 13.55
C GLU A 79 3.50 -2.57 12.91
N THR A 80 4.25 -2.52 11.81
CA THR A 80 4.50 -1.27 11.07
C THR A 80 3.21 -0.60 10.60
N PHE A 81 2.30 -1.37 9.99
CA PHE A 81 1.02 -0.83 9.52
C PHE A 81 0.09 -0.44 10.67
N SER A 82 0.13 -1.17 11.79
CA SER A 82 -0.60 -0.77 13.00
C SER A 82 -0.12 0.57 13.54
N PHE A 83 1.19 0.86 13.51
CA PHE A 83 1.73 2.16 13.90
C PHE A 83 1.29 3.29 12.96
N LEU A 84 1.07 2.98 11.68
CA LEU A 84 0.52 3.91 10.70
C LEU A 84 -1.02 4.06 10.79
N GLY A 85 -1.67 3.41 11.76
CA GLY A 85 -3.12 3.50 11.97
C GLY A 85 -3.95 2.54 11.13
N PHE A 86 -3.34 1.57 10.45
CA PHE A 86 -4.08 0.53 9.73
C PHE A 86 -4.66 -0.51 10.67
N GLU A 87 -5.81 -1.05 10.29
CA GLU A 87 -6.47 -2.15 10.97
C GLU A 87 -6.55 -3.39 10.07
N ILE A 88 -6.54 -4.58 10.69
CA ILE A 88 -6.70 -5.84 9.96
C ILE A 88 -8.16 -5.97 9.52
N VAL A 89 -8.36 -5.97 8.20
CA VAL A 89 -9.68 -6.16 7.60
C VAL A 89 -10.04 -7.65 7.58
N ARG A 90 -11.24 -8.00 8.08
CA ARG A 90 -11.73 -9.38 8.05
C ARG A 90 -12.13 -9.77 6.61
N PRO A 91 -11.88 -11.02 6.18
CA PRO A 91 -12.41 -11.53 4.93
C PRO A 91 -13.94 -11.36 4.88
N GLY A 92 -14.47 -10.85 3.77
CA GLY A 92 -15.90 -10.53 3.62
C GLY A 92 -16.30 -9.10 3.98
N HIS A 93 -15.33 -8.21 4.27
CA HIS A 93 -15.61 -6.79 4.41
C HIS A 93 -16.12 -6.20 3.07
N PRO A 94 -17.22 -5.42 3.06
CA PRO A 94 -17.86 -4.95 1.83
C PRO A 94 -16.96 -4.09 0.92
N CYS A 95 -15.90 -3.49 1.49
CA CYS A 95 -14.93 -2.70 0.74
C CYS A 95 -13.73 -3.50 0.19
N VAL A 96 -13.64 -4.82 0.46
CA VAL A 96 -12.59 -5.68 -0.08
C VAL A 96 -13.18 -6.53 -1.22
N PRO A 97 -12.64 -6.43 -2.45
CA PRO A 97 -13.11 -7.25 -3.57
C PRO A 97 -13.02 -8.74 -3.24
N SER A 98 -14.07 -9.48 -3.60
CA SER A 98 -14.16 -10.95 -3.49
C SER A 98 -13.15 -11.66 -4.38
#